data_AF-A0A1V5PQV9-F1
#
_entry.id   AF-A0A1V5PQV9-F1
#
_cell.length_a   1.000
_cell.length_b   1.000
_cell.length_c   1.000
_cell.angle_alpha   90.00
_cell.angle_beta   90.00
_cell.angle_gamma   90.00
#
_symmetry.space_group_name_H-M   'P 1'
#
loop_
_entity.id
_entity.type
_entity.pdbx_description
1 polymer ?
#
loop_
_entity_poly.entity_id
_entity_poly.type
_entity_poly.pdbx_seq_one_letter_code
_entity_poly.pdbx_strand_id
1 'polypeptide(L)'
;MKIKEKIYIYELAHIVWKALNQKEEIIKLLSPHIEFKEDDKKSFLILWKKENWPVETAVRFNIYPEPAGTILEISHTGWEDFPPEEARICIIETRKYWKETLEKLKNFIEKRAIA
;
A
#
# COMPACT_ATOMS: atom_id res chain seq x y z
N MET A 1 -5.39 -0.62 16.73
CA MET A 1 -5.47 -1.84 15.87
C MET A 1 -4.56 -1.63 14.66
N LYS A 2 -4.10 -2.68 13.97
CA LYS A 2 -3.26 -2.52 12.76
C LYS A 2 -3.67 -3.49 11.66
N ILE A 3 -3.64 -3.03 10.42
CA ILE A 3 -3.76 -3.90 9.25
C ILE A 3 -2.36 -4.17 8.73
N LYS A 4 -2.09 -5.43 8.42
CA LYS A 4 -0.84 -5.87 7.85
C LYS A 4 -1.14 -6.90 6.77
N GLU A 5 -0.80 -6.59 5.53
CA GLU A 5 -1.01 -7.44 4.37
C GLU A 5 0.28 -7.52 3.55
N LYS A 6 0.51 -8.63 2.85
CA LYS A 6 1.70 -8.82 2.03
C LYS A 6 1.40 -9.64 0.79
N ILE A 7 2.17 -9.42 -0.26
CA ILE A 7 2.09 -10.17 -1.51
C ILE A 7 3.50 -10.45 -2.03
N TYR A 8 3.65 -11.59 -2.72
CA TYR A 8 4.88 -11.93 -3.42
C TYR A 8 4.75 -11.54 -4.90
N ILE A 9 5.75 -10.82 -5.39
CA ILE A 9 5.88 -10.36 -6.77
C ILE A 9 7.09 -11.05 -7.39
N TYR A 10 6.92 -11.67 -8.56
CA TYR A 10 7.99 -12.40 -9.27
C TYR A 10 8.96 -11.46 -10.01
N GLU A 11 9.29 -10.32 -9.39
CA GLU A 11 10.17 -9.29 -9.95
C GLU A 11 11.21 -8.82 -8.93
N LEU A 12 12.34 -8.31 -9.44
CA LEU A 12 13.43 -7.82 -8.60
C LEU A 12 13.04 -6.54 -7.85
N ALA A 13 13.57 -6.35 -6.65
CA ALA A 13 13.18 -5.24 -5.78
C ALA A 13 13.39 -3.85 -6.40
N HIS A 14 14.40 -3.68 -7.27
CA HIS A 14 14.61 -2.41 -7.97
C HIS A 14 13.55 -2.14 -9.06
N ILE A 15 12.96 -3.19 -9.66
CA ILE A 15 11.85 -3.09 -10.62
C ILE A 15 10.58 -2.71 -9.87
N VAL A 16 10.30 -3.42 -8.77
CA VAL A 16 9.18 -3.11 -7.86
C VAL A 16 9.28 -1.67 -7.35
N TRP A 17 10.45 -1.25 -6.88
CA TRP A 17 10.70 0.12 -6.43
C TRP A 17 10.47 1.15 -7.53
N LYS A 18 10.99 0.91 -8.73
CA LYS A 18 10.80 1.81 -9.88
C LYS A 18 9.33 2.03 -10.21
N ALA A 19 8.52 0.97 -10.17
CA ALA A 19 7.09 1.05 -10.41
C ALA A 19 6.35 1.80 -9.28
N LEU A 20 6.71 1.55 -8.03
CA LEU A 20 6.09 2.23 -6.88
C LEU A 20 6.48 3.71 -6.77
N ASN A 21 7.64 4.10 -7.30
CA ASN A 21 8.08 5.49 -7.35
C ASN A 21 7.37 6.33 -8.44
N GLN A 22 6.51 5.72 -9.27
CA GLN A 22 5.68 6.44 -10.23
C GLN A 22 4.44 7.00 -9.53
N LYS A 23 4.65 8.03 -8.71
CA LYS A 23 3.65 8.60 -7.80
C LYS A 23 2.30 8.88 -8.47
N GLU A 24 2.29 9.42 -9.69
CA GLU A 24 1.03 9.71 -10.41
C GLU A 24 0.21 8.45 -10.75
N GLU A 25 0.85 7.36 -11.18
CA GLU A 25 0.16 6.10 -11.49
C GLU A 25 -0.27 5.39 -10.20
N ILE A 26 0.57 5.46 -9.17
CA ILE A 26 0.25 4.90 -7.86
C ILE A 26 -0.92 5.65 -7.21
N ILE A 27 -0.99 6.99 -7.30
CA ILE A 27 -2.14 7.77 -6.81
C ILE A 27 -3.42 7.33 -7.53
N LYS A 28 -3.38 7.12 -8.84
CA LYS A 28 -4.54 6.62 -9.61
C LYS A 28 -5.00 5.24 -9.14
N LEU A 29 -4.07 4.36 -8.77
CA LEU A 29 -4.38 3.02 -8.26
C LEU A 29 -4.89 3.04 -6.82
N LEU A 30 -4.40 3.97 -6.00
CA LEU A 30 -4.59 3.99 -4.54
C LEU A 30 -5.68 4.95 -4.04
N SER A 31 -6.39 5.69 -4.92
CA SER A 31 -7.45 6.69 -4.63
C SER A 31 -6.92 8.14 -4.47
N PRO A 32 -7.73 9.20 -4.71
CA PRO A 32 -7.23 10.56 -4.98
C PRO A 32 -6.77 11.35 -3.73
N HIS A 33 -6.89 10.79 -2.52
CA HIS A 33 -6.56 11.47 -1.26
C HIS A 33 -5.32 10.87 -0.60
N ILE A 34 -4.19 10.95 -1.30
CA ILE A 34 -2.92 10.41 -0.84
C ILE A 34 -1.86 11.50 -0.82
N GLU A 35 -1.22 11.66 0.33
CA GLU A 35 -0.04 12.49 0.50
C GLU A 35 1.18 11.62 0.79
N PHE A 36 2.22 11.73 -0.03
CA PHE A 36 3.49 11.04 0.22
C PHE A 36 4.30 11.83 1.26
N LYS A 37 4.65 11.19 2.37
CA LYS A 37 5.40 11.83 3.47
C LYS A 37 6.87 11.44 3.50
N GLU A 38 7.19 10.17 3.31
CA GLU A 38 8.57 9.67 3.39
C GLU A 38 8.84 8.64 2.30
N ASP A 39 10.06 8.67 1.79
CA ASP A 39 10.57 7.78 0.75
C ASP A 39 12.01 7.39 1.11
N ASP A 40 12.22 6.12 1.40
CA ASP A 40 13.53 5.50 1.47
C ASP A 40 13.58 4.34 0.48
N LYS A 41 14.75 3.99 -0.08
CA LYS A 41 14.87 2.99 -1.16
C LYS A 41 14.24 1.60 -0.88
N LYS A 42 13.74 1.35 0.33
CA LYS A 42 13.11 0.10 0.79
C LYS A 42 11.71 0.30 1.36
N SER A 43 11.28 1.52 1.64
CA SER A 43 9.95 1.78 2.17
C SER A 43 9.42 3.15 1.77
N PHE A 44 8.11 3.31 1.72
CA PHE A 44 7.52 4.63 1.62
C PHE A 44 6.30 4.73 2.50
N LEU A 45 6.08 5.94 3.04
CA LEU A 45 4.96 6.27 3.90
C LEU A 45 4.02 7.19 3.13
N ILE A 46 2.76 6.77 3.06
CA ILE A 46 1.68 7.61 2.59
C ILE A 46 0.73 7.91 3.75
N LEU A 47 0.20 9.12 3.75
CA LEU A 47 -0.99 9.45 4.50
C LEU A 47 -2.20 9.22 3.62
N TRP A 48 -3.20 8.59 4.20
CA TRP A 48 -4.39 8.18 3.52
C TRP A 48 -5.62 8.61 4.31
N LYS A 49 -6.50 9.34 3.65
CA LYS A 49 -7.80 9.70 4.20
C LYS A 49 -8.88 9.36 3.19
N LYS A 50 -9.66 8.31 3.47
CA LYS A 50 -10.83 8.00 2.66
C LYS A 50 -11.87 9.11 2.84
N GLU A 51 -12.64 9.39 1.78
CA GLU A 51 -13.78 10.29 1.86
C GLU A 51 -14.72 9.84 3.00
N ASN A 52 -15.14 10.78 3.84
CA ASN A 52 -15.95 10.56 5.05
C ASN A 52 -15.24 9.91 6.25
N TRP A 53 -13.92 9.77 6.23
CA TRP A 53 -13.20 9.36 7.44
C TRP A 53 -12.96 10.55 8.39
N PRO A 54 -13.17 10.35 9.70
CA PRO A 54 -13.01 11.42 10.69
C PRO A 54 -11.54 11.84 10.85
N VAL A 55 -10.62 10.90 10.64
CA VAL A 55 -9.18 11.09 10.85
C VAL A 55 -8.39 10.59 9.65
N GLU A 56 -7.19 11.14 9.49
CA GLU A 56 -6.20 10.66 8.54
C GLU A 56 -5.46 9.45 9.12
N THR A 57 -5.08 8.53 8.25
CA THR A 57 -4.38 7.30 8.61
C THR A 57 -3.04 7.20 7.88
N ALA A 58 -2.15 6.34 8.37
CA ALA A 58 -0.81 6.19 7.82
C ALA A 58 -0.61 4.78 7.26
N VAL A 59 -0.17 4.70 6.01
CA VAL A 59 0.07 3.44 5.30
C VAL A 59 1.53 3.39 4.88
N ARG A 60 2.28 2.43 5.42
CA ARG A 60 3.67 2.17 5.08
C ARG A 60 3.77 0.97 4.16
N PHE A 61 4.45 1.14 3.04
CA PHE A 61 4.83 0.08 2.12
C PHE A 61 6.27 -0.30 2.40
N ASN A 62 6.55 -1.58 2.62
CA ASN A 62 7.89 -2.12 2.81
C ASN A 62 8.22 -3.09 1.69
N ILE A 63 9.43 -3.03 1.19
CA ILE A 63 9.95 -3.90 0.13
C ILE A 63 11.04 -4.78 0.72
N TYR A 64 10.83 -6.09 0.66
CA TYR A 64 11.80 -7.08 1.08
C TYR A 64 12.30 -7.86 -0.15
N PRO A 65 13.56 -7.68 -0.57
CA PRO A 65 14.13 -8.44 -1.67
C PRO A 65 14.29 -9.92 -1.28
N GLU A 66 13.89 -10.81 -2.17
CA GLU A 66 14.06 -12.26 -2.04
C GLU A 66 14.85 -12.82 -3.24
N PRO A 67 15.47 -14.01 -3.15
CA PRO A 67 16.29 -14.56 -4.24
C PRO A 67 15.57 -14.72 -5.58
N ALA A 68 14.25 -14.95 -5.56
CA ALA A 68 13.44 -15.20 -6.75
C ALA A 68 12.34 -14.15 -6.99
N GLY A 69 12.45 -12.97 -6.37
CA GLY A 69 11.41 -11.95 -6.43
C GLY A 69 11.44 -10.98 -5.25
N THR A 70 10.27 -10.46 -4.89
CA THR A 70 10.14 -9.42 -3.88
C THR A 70 8.86 -9.59 -3.09
N ILE A 71 8.95 -9.47 -1.76
CA ILE A 71 7.78 -9.35 -0.91
C ILE A 71 7.46 -7.86 -0.75
N LEU A 72 6.26 -7.47 -1.20
CA LEU A 72 5.68 -6.17 -0.92
C LEU A 72 4.74 -6.31 0.27
N GLU A 73 5.00 -5.56 1.33
CA GLU A 73 4.19 -5.55 2.55
C GLU A 73 3.59 -4.16 2.77
N ILE A 74 2.33 -4.14 3.21
CA ILE A 74 1.64 -2.93 3.66
C ILE A 74 1.36 -3.03 5.14
N SER A 75 1.66 -1.96 5.88
CA SER A 75 1.27 -1.76 7.27
C SER A 75 0.43 -0.49 7.37
N HIS A 76 -0.79 -0.59 7.87
CA HIS A 76 -1.71 0.54 7.99
C HIS A 76 -2.14 0.76 9.45
N THR A 77 -1.84 1.95 9.95
CA THR A 77 -1.98 2.44 11.34
C THR A 77 -2.77 3.76 11.41
N GLY A 78 -3.11 4.23 12.61
CA GLY A 78 -3.99 5.41 12.82
C GLY A 78 -5.45 5.04 13.10
N TRP A 79 -5.68 3.79 13.51
CA TRP A 79 -7.01 3.28 13.85
C TRP A 79 -7.41 3.59 15.29
N GLU A 80 -6.44 3.93 16.13
CA GLU A 80 -6.60 4.34 17.52
C GLU A 80 -7.40 5.64 17.67
N ASP A 81 -7.38 6.50 16.65
CA ASP A 81 -8.09 7.79 16.64
C ASP A 81 -9.51 7.68 16.06
N PHE A 82 -9.93 6.48 15.61
CA PHE A 82 -11.30 6.24 15.13
C PHE A 82 -12.26 5.99 16.29
N PRO A 83 -13.55 6.37 16.14
CA PRO A 83 -14.61 5.89 17.01
C PRO A 83 -14.61 4.34 17.08
N PRO A 84 -14.62 3.71 18.27
CA PRO A 84 -14.38 2.28 18.42
C PRO A 84 -15.33 1.37 17.64
N GLU A 85 -16.58 1.77 17.46
CA GLU A 85 -17.60 1.00 16.74
C GLU A 85 -17.39 1.08 15.22
N GLU A 86 -17.01 2.25 14.70
CA GLU A 86 -16.72 2.48 13.28
C GLU A 86 -15.40 1.84 12.87
N ALA A 87 -14.38 1.90 13.75
CA ALA A 87 -13.04 1.37 13.49
C ALA A 87 -13.08 -0.09 13.05
N ARG A 88 -13.92 -0.92 13.67
CA ARG A 88 -14.02 -2.36 13.33
C ARG A 88 -14.52 -2.58 11.91
N ILE A 89 -15.58 -1.86 11.51
CA ILE A 89 -16.17 -2.00 10.17
C ILE A 89 -15.18 -1.45 9.13
N CYS A 90 -14.63 -0.26 9.35
CA CYS A 90 -13.66 0.36 8.45
C CYS A 90 -12.42 -0.52 8.27
N ILE A 91 -11.93 -1.19 9.32
CA ILE A 91 -10.78 -2.10 9.22
C ILE A 91 -11.07 -3.30 8.33
N ILE A 92 -12.26 -3.91 8.44
CA ILE A 92 -12.63 -5.07 7.61
C ILE A 92 -12.68 -4.69 6.13
N GLU A 93 -13.37 -3.59 5.81
CA GLU A 93 -13.45 -3.09 4.44
C GLU A 93 -12.08 -2.71 3.89
N THR A 94 -11.28 -2.04 4.71
CA THR A 94 -9.95 -1.58 4.33
C THR A 94 -9.00 -2.73 4.10
N ARG A 95 -9.11 -3.82 4.87
CA ARG A 95 -8.33 -5.04 4.66
C ARG A 95 -8.67 -5.67 3.30
N LYS A 96 -9.95 -5.73 2.92
CA LYS A 96 -10.37 -6.21 1.60
C LYS A 96 -9.81 -5.32 0.49
N TYR A 97 -9.93 -4.00 0.66
CA TYR A 97 -9.37 -3.01 -0.27
C TYR A 97 -7.87 -3.21 -0.48
N TRP A 98 -7.08 -3.32 0.60
CA TRP A 98 -5.62 -3.49 0.47
C TRP A 98 -5.22 -4.79 -0.20
N LYS A 99 -5.95 -5.88 0.02
CA LYS A 99 -5.72 -7.15 -0.70
C LYS A 99 -5.93 -6.98 -2.20
N GLU A 100 -7.06 -6.40 -2.61
CA GLU A 100 -7.35 -6.16 -4.02
C GLU A 100 -6.35 -5.19 -4.66
N THR A 101 -5.93 -4.17 -3.92
CA THR A 101 -4.93 -3.20 -4.35
C THR A 101 -3.54 -3.83 -4.51
N LEU A 102 -3.11 -4.69 -3.59
CA LEU A 102 -1.85 -5.43 -3.72
C LEU A 102 -1.85 -6.35 -4.94
N GLU A 103 -2.95 -7.03 -5.22
CA GLU A 103 -3.11 -7.84 -6.44
C GLU A 103 -3.03 -6.97 -7.71
N LYS A 104 -3.69 -5.80 -7.73
CA LYS A 104 -3.59 -4.86 -8.85
C LYS A 104 -2.16 -4.35 -9.04
N LEU A 105 -1.46 -4.01 -7.96
CA LEU A 105 -0.06 -3.58 -7.99
C LEU A 105 0.85 -4.68 -8.52
N LYS A 106 0.71 -5.90 -8.03
CA LYS A 106 1.44 -7.06 -8.55
C LYS A 106 1.25 -7.21 -10.05
N ASN A 107 0.00 -7.26 -10.51
CA ASN A 107 -0.32 -7.40 -11.93
C ASN A 107 0.24 -6.25 -12.77
N PHE A 108 0.19 -5.02 -12.25
CA PHE A 108 0.75 -3.84 -12.91
C PHE A 108 2.27 -3.95 -13.08
N ILE A 109 2.97 -4.37 -12.02
CA ILE A 109 4.43 -4.53 -12.03
C ILE A 109 4.86 -5.65 -12.96
N GLU A 110 4.28 -6.84 -12.83
CA GLU A 110 4.65 -8.03 -13.61
C GLU A 110 4.35 -7.84 -15.10
N LYS A 111 3.22 -7.20 -15.46
CA LYS A 111 2.94 -6.89 -16.88
C LYS A 111 3.93 -5.90 -17.49
N ARG A 112 4.49 -4.99 -16.69
CA ARG A 112 5.46 -4.00 -17.16
C ARG A 112 6.87 -4.54 -17.29
N ALA A 113 7.24 -5.55 -16.53
CA ALA A 113 8.54 -6.19 -16.67
C ALA A 113 8.65 -6.99 -17.99
N ILE A 114 7.52 -7.40 -18.55
CA ILE A 114 7.43 -8.14 -19.82
C ILE A 114 7.44 -7.20 -21.05
N ALA A 115 7.13 -5.91 -20.87
CA ALA A 115 7.01 -4.90 -21.93
C ALA A 115 8.31 -4.12 -22.15
#